data_AF-A0A7X8DIL3-F1
#
_entry.id   AF-A0A7X8DIL3-F1
#
_cell.length_a   1.000
_cell.length_b   1.000
_cell.length_c   1.000
_cell.angle_alpha   90.00
_cell.angle_beta   90.00
_cell.angle_gamma   90.00
#
_symmetry.space_group_name_H-M   'P 1'
#
loop_
_entity.id
_entity.type
_entity.pdbx_description
1 polymer ?
#
loop_
_entity_poly.entity_id
_entity_poly.type
_entity_poly.pdbx_seq_one_letter_code
_entity_poly.pdbx_strand_id
1 'polypeptide(L)'
;MNKKTILLGSLIGLLLIFASCTKSPKKKSAQLTQSKKAPESLITVMEDIDGILDSIRDMEEILGLSPGEFEVLHSEADSGDDKAKKENKMAPKDEEILREWKTIDEKIEKLHKDWNAYESKGIKKGANIEKGQNLKKNLNSFTRSIENRNITSIMDDGSKTLFSLSHYFDLYRDEILGDLARMKYIAYQAYLKAEGKDLKEASRLLGTADGYMTNLRQKLDKDRDKGKMELLEKLSLSIGDMKQSLGGTGMKLLEVKRDIILENIEELED
;
A
#
# COMPACT_ATOMS: atom_id res chain seq x y z
N MET A 1 -60.38 2.10 -82.20
CA MET A 1 -60.37 0.81 -81.45
C MET A 1 -59.18 0.85 -80.51
N ASN A 2 -59.23 0.69 -79.19
CA ASN A 2 -60.34 0.43 -78.27
C ASN A 2 -60.08 1.13 -76.93
N LYS A 3 -61.18 1.47 -76.26
CA LYS A 3 -61.28 2.22 -75.01
C LYS A 3 -61.06 1.30 -73.79
N LYS A 4 -60.77 1.99 -72.68
CA LYS A 4 -60.72 1.59 -71.26
C LYS A 4 -61.73 0.51 -70.83
N THR A 5 -61.31 -0.33 -69.88
CA THR A 5 -62.16 -0.85 -68.79
C THR A 5 -61.31 -1.12 -67.54
N ILE A 6 -61.84 -0.67 -66.41
CA ILE A 6 -61.36 -0.81 -65.02
C ILE A 6 -62.12 -1.99 -64.38
N LEU A 7 -61.46 -2.77 -63.51
CA LEU A 7 -61.96 -3.39 -62.24
C LEU A 7 -60.86 -4.32 -61.69
N LEU A 8 -60.16 -3.93 -60.62
CA LEU A 8 -60.43 -4.17 -59.19
C LEU A 8 -60.20 -5.63 -58.75
N GLY A 9 -59.09 -5.86 -58.03
CA GLY A 9 -58.80 -7.10 -57.31
C GLY A 9 -57.75 -6.81 -56.23
N SER A 10 -58.21 -6.59 -55.00
CA SER A 10 -57.34 -6.48 -53.83
C SER A 10 -56.81 -7.86 -53.44
N LEU A 11 -55.51 -8.00 -53.24
CA LEU A 11 -55.00 -8.92 -52.23
C LEU A 11 -53.72 -8.38 -51.62
N ILE A 12 -53.89 -7.92 -50.39
CA ILE A 12 -52.85 -7.55 -49.43
C ILE A 12 -52.04 -8.81 -49.12
N GLY A 13 -50.75 -8.80 -49.46
CA GLY A 13 -49.78 -9.84 -49.11
C GLY A 13 -48.59 -9.22 -48.39
N LEU A 14 -48.55 -9.45 -47.08
CA LEU A 14 -47.54 -9.01 -46.11
C LEU A 14 -46.09 -9.02 -46.63
N LEU A 15 -45.46 -7.84 -46.60
CA LEU A 15 -44.01 -7.67 -46.49
C LEU A 15 -43.58 -8.08 -45.08
N LEU A 16 -43.15 -9.35 -44.90
CA LEU A 16 -42.32 -9.74 -43.77
C LEU A 16 -40.85 -9.47 -44.14
N ILE A 17 -40.43 -8.24 -43.88
CA ILE A 17 -39.02 -7.90 -43.80
C ILE A 17 -38.49 -8.66 -42.59
N PHE A 18 -37.63 -9.66 -42.81
CA PHE A 18 -36.78 -10.22 -41.77
C PHE A 18 -35.80 -9.13 -41.33
N ALA A 19 -36.26 -8.23 -40.46
CA ALA A 19 -35.37 -7.47 -39.59
C ALA A 19 -34.77 -8.49 -38.62
N SER A 20 -33.64 -9.07 -39.02
CA SER A 20 -32.76 -9.81 -38.12
C SER A 20 -32.27 -8.82 -37.07
N CYS A 21 -33.05 -8.68 -36.00
CA CYS A 21 -32.62 -8.07 -34.75
C CYS A 21 -31.65 -9.05 -34.09
N THR A 22 -30.38 -9.02 -34.49
CA THR A 22 -29.31 -9.46 -33.60
C THR A 22 -29.19 -8.44 -32.48
N LYS A 23 -30.08 -8.55 -31.49
CA LYS A 23 -29.84 -7.98 -30.17
C LYS A 23 -28.61 -8.69 -29.62
N SER A 24 -27.45 -8.10 -29.84
CA SER A 24 -26.31 -8.34 -28.98
C SER A 24 -26.79 -8.19 -27.54
N PRO A 25 -26.55 -9.18 -26.66
CA PRO A 25 -26.89 -9.00 -25.27
C PRO A 25 -26.08 -7.81 -24.80
N LYS A 26 -26.76 -6.70 -24.48
CA LYS A 26 -26.18 -5.66 -23.65
C LYS A 26 -25.74 -6.41 -22.41
N LYS A 27 -24.43 -6.66 -22.27
CA LYS A 27 -23.81 -6.89 -20.98
C LYS A 27 -24.35 -5.75 -20.14
N LYS A 28 -25.31 -6.04 -19.25
CA LYS A 28 -25.49 -5.22 -18.07
C LYS A 28 -24.08 -5.20 -17.50
N SER A 29 -23.37 -4.09 -17.63
CA SER A 29 -22.28 -3.84 -16.72
C SER A 29 -22.95 -4.02 -15.37
N ALA A 30 -22.61 -5.09 -14.67
CA ALA A 30 -22.94 -5.17 -13.27
C ALA A 30 -22.30 -3.91 -12.73
N GLN A 31 -23.12 -2.90 -12.47
CA GLN A 31 -22.75 -1.79 -11.63
C GLN A 31 -22.56 -2.48 -10.28
N LEU A 32 -21.37 -3.07 -10.09
CA LEU A 32 -20.94 -3.58 -8.81
C LEU A 32 -21.01 -2.34 -7.95
N THR A 33 -22.03 -2.27 -7.10
CA THR A 33 -22.15 -1.22 -6.10
C THR A 33 -20.89 -1.31 -5.26
N GLN A 34 -19.90 -0.48 -5.56
CA GLN A 34 -18.66 -0.44 -4.82
C GLN A 34 -19.01 -0.04 -3.39
N SER A 35 -18.78 -0.97 -2.45
CA SER A 35 -18.77 -0.68 -1.02
C SER A 35 -17.93 0.57 -0.77
N LYS A 36 -18.36 1.40 0.18
CA LYS A 36 -17.66 2.64 0.53
C LYS A 36 -16.27 2.37 1.10
N LYS A 37 -16.16 1.42 2.03
CA LYS A 37 -14.94 1.06 2.76
C LYS A 37 -14.48 -0.37 2.45
N ALA A 38 -13.17 -0.57 2.55
CA ALA A 38 -12.53 -1.87 2.46
C ALA A 38 -12.98 -2.81 3.58
N PRO A 39 -13.00 -4.13 3.36
CA PRO A 39 -13.25 -5.10 4.42
C PRO A 39 -12.01 -5.22 5.30
N GLU A 40 -12.24 -5.58 6.56
CA GLU A 40 -11.19 -5.85 7.55
C GLU A 40 -10.07 -6.74 6.99
N SER A 41 -10.44 -7.84 6.31
CA SER A 41 -9.45 -8.76 5.74
C SER A 41 -8.49 -8.15 4.71
N LEU A 42 -8.80 -6.99 4.11
CA LEU A 42 -7.84 -6.26 3.27
C LEU A 42 -7.00 -5.29 4.11
N ILE A 43 -7.61 -4.65 5.10
CA ILE A 43 -6.94 -3.73 6.03
C ILE A 43 -5.86 -4.49 6.79
N THR A 44 -6.17 -5.66 7.34
CA THR A 44 -5.21 -6.53 8.05
C THR A 44 -4.01 -6.93 7.19
N VAL A 45 -4.18 -7.11 5.87
CA VAL A 45 -3.05 -7.41 4.96
C VAL A 45 -2.10 -6.22 4.87
N MET A 46 -2.63 -4.99 4.89
CA MET A 46 -1.82 -3.78 4.90
C MET A 46 -1.10 -3.62 6.24
N GLU A 47 -1.84 -3.76 7.35
CA GLU A 47 -1.31 -3.70 8.72
C GLU A 47 -0.19 -4.73 8.95
N ASP A 48 -0.32 -5.95 8.42
CA ASP A 48 0.73 -6.97 8.51
C ASP A 48 2.00 -6.57 7.74
N ILE A 49 1.88 -5.89 6.60
CA ILE A 49 3.04 -5.38 5.85
C ILE A 49 3.69 -4.22 6.60
N ASP A 50 2.88 -3.26 7.07
CA ASP A 50 3.35 -2.10 7.83
C ASP A 50 4.05 -2.55 9.11
N GLY A 51 3.43 -3.46 9.87
CA GLY A 51 4.02 -3.99 11.09
C GLY A 51 5.35 -4.73 10.88
N ILE A 52 5.63 -5.30 9.69
CA ILE A 52 6.96 -5.84 9.38
C ILE A 52 7.95 -4.70 9.09
N LEU A 53 7.51 -3.68 8.34
CA LEU A 53 8.33 -2.53 8.00
C LEU A 53 8.69 -1.67 9.22
N ASP A 54 7.80 -1.60 10.22
CA ASP A 54 8.05 -0.92 11.49
C ASP A 54 9.07 -1.69 12.33
N SER A 55 8.91 -3.00 12.51
CA SER A 55 9.93 -3.85 13.14
C SER A 55 11.31 -3.68 12.47
N ILE A 56 11.35 -3.44 11.15
CA ILE A 56 12.59 -3.20 10.42
C ILE A 56 13.19 -1.83 10.72
N ARG A 57 12.37 -0.78 10.82
CA ARG A 57 12.81 0.57 11.25
C ARG A 57 13.38 0.52 12.66
N ASP A 58 12.69 -0.15 13.58
CA ASP A 58 13.13 -0.31 14.98
C ASP A 58 14.46 -1.06 15.04
N MET A 59 14.62 -2.11 14.24
CA MET A 59 15.91 -2.81 14.12
C MET A 59 17.01 -1.95 13.51
N GLU A 60 16.73 -1.10 12.50
CA GLU A 60 17.71 -0.14 11.97
C GLU A 60 18.24 0.78 13.07
N GLU A 61 17.35 1.30 13.92
CA GLU A 61 17.71 2.13 15.06
C GLU A 61 18.60 1.36 16.04
N ILE A 62 18.17 0.19 16.49
CA ILE A 62 18.93 -0.66 17.43
C ILE A 62 20.31 -0.98 16.88
N LEU A 63 20.41 -1.37 15.60
CA LEU A 63 21.67 -1.71 14.95
C LEU A 63 22.63 -0.52 14.90
N GLY A 64 22.11 0.70 14.76
CA GLY A 64 22.88 1.95 14.79
C GLY A 64 23.51 2.30 16.14
N LEU A 65 23.03 1.73 17.26
CA LEU A 65 23.54 2.01 18.60
C LEU A 65 24.82 1.22 18.91
N SER A 66 25.77 1.84 19.60
CA SER A 66 26.83 1.09 20.27
C SER A 66 26.27 0.26 21.45
N PRO A 67 26.98 -0.79 21.92
CA PRO A 67 26.51 -1.57 23.07
C PRO A 67 26.23 -0.72 24.32
N GLY A 68 27.04 0.30 24.58
CA GLY A 68 26.84 1.20 25.72
C GLY A 68 25.63 2.13 25.55
N GLU A 69 25.38 2.64 24.34
CA GLU A 69 24.19 3.46 24.06
C GLU A 69 22.91 2.62 24.18
N PHE A 70 22.95 1.37 23.69
CA PHE A 70 21.84 0.43 23.85
C PHE A 70 21.52 0.17 25.32
N GLU A 71 22.55 -0.13 26.14
CA GLU A 71 22.38 -0.33 27.58
C GLU A 71 21.76 0.90 28.27
N VAL A 72 22.23 2.12 27.97
CA VAL A 72 21.68 3.33 28.56
C VAL A 72 20.20 3.51 28.20
N LEU A 73 19.85 3.37 26.91
CA LEU A 73 18.49 3.58 26.43
C LEU A 73 17.50 2.50 26.90
N HIS A 74 17.97 1.26 27.11
CA HIS A 74 17.11 0.13 27.50
C HIS A 74 17.21 -0.23 29.00
N SER A 75 18.05 0.48 29.77
CA SER A 75 18.20 0.26 31.22
C SER A 75 17.00 0.71 32.07
N GLU A 76 16.07 1.50 31.52
CA GLU A 76 14.86 1.94 32.24
C GLU A 76 13.66 0.99 32.10
N ALA A 77 13.74 -0.05 31.25
CA ALA A 77 12.63 -0.99 31.00
C ALA A 77 12.69 -2.29 31.83
N ASP A 78 13.81 -2.58 32.50
CA ASP A 78 13.99 -3.86 33.21
C ASP A 78 14.57 -3.66 34.63
N SER A 79 13.76 -3.07 35.51
CA SER A 79 13.94 -3.23 36.96
C SER A 79 13.27 -4.54 37.40
N GLY A 80 13.70 -5.66 36.83
CA GLY A 80 13.35 -7.02 37.20
C GLY A 80 14.60 -7.78 37.65
N ASP A 81 14.65 -8.10 38.94
CA ASP A 81 15.75 -8.77 39.63
C ASP A 81 16.08 -10.14 39.01
N ASP A 82 17.23 -10.28 38.36
CA ASP A 82 17.95 -11.58 38.29
C ASP A 82 19.43 -11.41 37.91
N LYS A 83 20.21 -10.87 38.85
CA LYS A 83 21.68 -10.99 38.84
C LYS A 83 22.10 -12.39 39.30
N ALA A 84 22.01 -13.42 38.44
CA ALA A 84 22.80 -14.64 38.63
C ALA A 84 22.91 -15.54 37.38
N LYS A 85 24.08 -15.47 36.72
CA LYS A 85 24.88 -16.55 36.08
C LYS A 85 25.47 -16.11 34.74
N LYS A 86 26.72 -15.65 34.82
CA LYS A 86 27.64 -15.54 33.68
C LYS A 86 28.14 -16.93 33.31
N GLU A 87 27.61 -17.49 32.23
CA GLU A 87 28.36 -18.32 31.28
C GLU A 87 27.54 -18.42 29.98
N ASN A 88 28.09 -17.88 28.89
CA ASN A 88 27.63 -18.01 27.50
C ASN A 88 26.20 -17.53 27.16
N LYS A 89 25.78 -16.35 27.64
CA LYS A 89 24.58 -15.66 27.13
C LYS A 89 24.95 -14.64 26.06
N MET A 90 24.17 -14.63 24.99
CA MET A 90 24.20 -13.65 23.90
C MET A 90 24.06 -12.21 24.45
N ALA A 91 24.62 -11.21 23.75
CA ALA A 91 24.51 -9.83 24.21
C ALA A 91 23.04 -9.36 24.19
N PRO A 92 22.59 -8.52 25.15
CA PRO A 92 21.19 -8.07 25.21
C PRO A 92 20.67 -7.45 23.91
N LYS A 93 21.51 -6.66 23.24
CA LYS A 93 21.22 -6.08 21.92
C LYS A 93 20.95 -7.16 20.86
N ASP A 94 21.80 -8.19 20.81
CA ASP A 94 21.65 -9.29 19.86
C ASP A 94 20.40 -10.14 20.18
N GLU A 95 20.01 -10.21 21.46
CA GLU A 95 18.76 -10.84 21.88
C GLU A 95 17.52 -10.08 21.43
N GLU A 96 17.54 -8.76 21.50
CA GLU A 96 16.46 -7.91 20.98
C GLU A 96 16.30 -8.07 19.46
N ILE A 97 17.41 -7.99 18.72
CA ILE A 97 17.38 -8.20 17.26
C ILE A 97 16.87 -9.60 16.92
N LEU A 98 17.25 -10.64 17.67
CA LEU A 98 16.74 -11.99 17.44
C LEU A 98 15.22 -12.10 17.71
N ARG A 99 14.70 -11.39 18.72
CA ARG A 99 13.26 -11.31 18.98
C ARG A 99 12.52 -10.65 17.81
N GLU A 100 13.00 -9.51 17.34
CA GLU A 100 12.40 -8.82 16.19
C GLU A 100 12.38 -9.71 14.94
N TRP A 101 13.46 -10.43 14.65
CA TRP A 101 13.46 -11.37 13.52
C TRP A 101 12.43 -12.48 13.65
N LYS A 102 12.23 -13.02 14.86
CA LYS A 102 11.21 -14.03 15.11
C LYS A 102 9.80 -13.44 14.91
N THR A 103 9.56 -12.23 15.40
CA THR A 103 8.30 -11.50 15.20
C THR A 103 8.03 -11.31 13.70
N ILE A 104 9.04 -10.92 12.92
CA ILE A 104 8.93 -10.74 11.48
C ILE A 104 8.61 -12.06 10.77
N ASP A 105 9.26 -13.17 11.15
CA ASP A 105 8.99 -14.49 10.58
C ASP A 105 7.54 -14.95 10.83
N GLU A 106 7.00 -14.68 12.02
CA GLU A 106 5.60 -14.98 12.35
C GLU A 106 4.63 -14.07 11.55
N LYS A 107 4.93 -12.78 11.43
CA LYS A 107 4.14 -11.81 10.66
C LYS A 107 4.11 -12.14 9.16
N ILE A 108 5.22 -12.56 8.54
CA ILE A 108 5.23 -12.90 7.11
C ILE A 108 4.38 -14.15 6.81
N GLU A 109 4.37 -15.14 7.71
CA GLU A 109 3.48 -16.30 7.57
C GLU A 109 2.00 -15.88 7.67
N LYS A 110 1.67 -15.03 8.64
CA LYS A 110 0.32 -14.48 8.81
C LYS A 110 -0.12 -13.68 7.58
N LEU A 111 0.75 -12.82 7.05
CA LEU A 111 0.49 -12.01 5.85
C LEU A 111 0.03 -12.87 4.66
N HIS A 112 0.69 -14.00 4.40
CA HIS A 112 0.29 -14.91 3.32
C HIS A 112 -1.09 -15.54 3.56
N LYS A 113 -1.43 -15.89 4.81
CA LYS A 113 -2.74 -16.43 5.18
C LYS A 113 -3.84 -15.38 4.97
N ASP A 114 -3.59 -14.15 5.41
CA ASP A 114 -4.55 -13.06 5.33
C ASP A 114 -4.77 -12.59 3.89
N TRP A 115 -3.69 -12.53 3.09
CA TRP A 115 -3.80 -12.30 1.65
C TRP A 115 -4.66 -13.38 0.98
N ASN A 116 -4.40 -14.66 1.27
CA ASN A 116 -5.17 -15.76 0.69
C ASN A 116 -6.66 -15.70 1.08
N ALA A 117 -6.96 -15.31 2.33
CA ALA A 117 -8.34 -15.12 2.79
C ALA A 117 -9.07 -13.97 2.07
N TYR A 118 -8.35 -12.91 1.71
CA TYR A 118 -8.91 -11.78 0.98
C TYR A 118 -8.97 -11.98 -0.54
N GLU A 119 -7.99 -12.64 -1.16
CA GLU A 119 -7.79 -12.69 -2.61
C GLU A 119 -9.08 -13.09 -3.36
N SER A 120 -9.77 -14.13 -2.90
CA SER A 120 -11.04 -14.59 -3.49
C SER A 120 -12.12 -13.50 -3.50
N LYS A 121 -12.20 -12.69 -2.43
CA LYS A 121 -13.14 -11.56 -2.33
C LYS A 121 -12.76 -10.47 -3.32
N GLY A 122 -11.47 -10.13 -3.41
CA GLY A 122 -10.95 -9.16 -4.38
C GLY A 122 -11.27 -9.55 -5.83
N ILE A 123 -11.05 -10.81 -6.20
CA ILE A 123 -11.39 -11.33 -7.54
C ILE A 123 -12.89 -11.19 -7.82
N LYS A 124 -13.76 -11.58 -6.88
CA LYS A 124 -15.23 -11.43 -7.02
C LYS A 124 -15.66 -9.97 -7.17
N LYS A 125 -14.87 -9.03 -6.64
CA LYS A 125 -15.09 -7.59 -6.74
C LYS A 125 -14.54 -6.96 -8.04
N GLY A 126 -13.94 -7.78 -8.92
CA GLY A 126 -13.43 -7.34 -10.21
C GLY A 126 -11.97 -6.89 -10.18
N ALA A 127 -11.18 -7.33 -9.20
CA ALA A 127 -9.74 -7.13 -9.22
C ALA A 127 -9.12 -7.67 -10.52
N ASN A 128 -8.19 -6.92 -11.08
CA ASN A 128 -7.46 -7.33 -12.28
C ASN A 128 -6.48 -8.47 -11.91
N ILE A 129 -6.56 -9.58 -12.66
CA ILE A 129 -5.70 -10.77 -12.50
C ILE A 129 -4.21 -10.38 -12.56
N GLU A 130 -3.82 -9.52 -13.49
CA GLU A 130 -2.43 -9.07 -13.63
C GLU A 130 -1.95 -8.31 -12.39
N LYS A 131 -2.81 -7.45 -11.82
CA LYS A 131 -2.50 -6.76 -10.56
C LYS A 131 -2.35 -7.73 -9.39
N GLY A 132 -3.18 -8.79 -9.34
CA GLY A 132 -3.04 -9.86 -8.35
C GLY A 132 -1.77 -10.69 -8.52
N GLN A 133 -1.35 -10.97 -9.76
CA GLN A 133 -0.07 -11.62 -10.03
C GLN A 133 1.11 -10.74 -9.62
N ASN A 134 1.04 -9.43 -9.86
CA ASN A 134 2.08 -8.49 -9.45
C ASN A 134 2.22 -8.42 -7.92
N LEU A 135 1.10 -8.32 -7.19
CA LEU A 135 1.12 -8.35 -5.72
C LEU A 135 1.75 -9.65 -5.20
N LYS A 136 1.35 -10.80 -5.73
CA LYS A 136 1.95 -12.10 -5.35
C LYS A 136 3.44 -12.18 -5.64
N LYS A 137 3.88 -11.63 -6.77
CA LYS A 137 5.30 -11.54 -7.09
C LYS A 137 6.05 -10.70 -6.05
N ASN A 138 5.51 -9.55 -5.66
CA ASN A 138 6.12 -8.69 -4.65
C ASN A 138 6.13 -9.35 -3.26
N LEU A 139 5.03 -9.99 -2.84
CA LEU A 139 4.99 -10.78 -1.60
C LEU A 139 6.06 -11.87 -1.56
N ASN A 140 6.28 -12.57 -2.67
CA ASN A 140 7.33 -13.59 -2.76
C ASN A 140 8.73 -12.99 -2.68
N SER A 141 8.98 -11.82 -3.29
CA SER A 141 10.26 -11.12 -3.13
C SER A 141 10.46 -10.66 -1.69
N PHE A 142 9.43 -10.08 -1.09
CA PHE A 142 9.45 -9.62 0.31
C PHE A 142 9.78 -10.77 1.27
N THR A 143 9.17 -11.94 1.08
CA THR A 143 9.48 -13.15 1.85
C THR A 143 10.95 -13.55 1.71
N ARG A 144 11.50 -13.57 0.49
CA ARG A 144 12.92 -13.89 0.29
C ARG A 144 13.85 -12.87 0.93
N SER A 145 13.49 -11.59 0.88
CA SER A 145 14.28 -10.53 1.51
C SER A 145 14.32 -10.70 3.04
N ILE A 146 13.20 -11.12 3.65
CA ILE A 146 13.11 -11.51 5.06
C ILE A 146 13.97 -12.74 5.37
N GLU A 147 13.87 -13.81 4.57
CA GLU A 147 14.70 -15.03 4.73
C GLU A 147 16.20 -14.71 4.67
N ASN A 148 16.58 -13.77 3.82
CA ASN A 148 17.96 -13.31 3.66
C ASN A 148 18.41 -12.30 4.73
N ARG A 149 17.53 -11.89 5.64
CA ARG A 149 17.80 -10.89 6.70
C ARG A 149 18.37 -9.58 6.16
N ASN A 150 17.94 -9.18 4.96
CA ASN A 150 18.48 -8.01 4.27
C ASN A 150 17.54 -6.81 4.47
N ILE A 151 17.83 -5.96 5.45
CA ILE A 151 17.04 -4.79 5.85
C ILE A 151 16.66 -3.90 4.64
N THR A 152 17.65 -3.48 3.85
CA THR A 152 17.41 -2.61 2.68
C THR A 152 16.48 -3.26 1.65
N SER A 153 16.66 -4.56 1.39
CA SER A 153 15.82 -5.30 0.44
C SER A 153 14.41 -5.55 1.00
N ILE A 154 14.30 -5.73 2.31
CA ILE A 154 13.02 -5.84 3.01
C ILE A 154 12.22 -4.54 2.86
N MET A 155 12.83 -3.38 3.12
CA MET A 155 12.18 -2.08 2.92
C MET A 155 11.75 -1.88 1.45
N ASP A 156 12.64 -2.24 0.51
CA ASP A 156 12.35 -2.12 -0.93
C ASP A 156 11.18 -3.01 -1.37
N ASP A 157 11.21 -4.31 -1.06
CA ASP A 157 10.18 -5.25 -1.46
C ASP A 157 8.87 -5.07 -0.68
N GLY A 158 8.94 -4.72 0.61
CA GLY A 158 7.78 -4.43 1.44
C GLY A 158 7.04 -3.18 0.95
N SER A 159 7.77 -2.10 0.66
CA SER A 159 7.15 -0.89 0.09
C SER A 159 6.53 -1.13 -1.29
N LYS A 160 7.17 -1.93 -2.16
CA LYS A 160 6.57 -2.37 -3.44
C LYS A 160 5.32 -3.23 -3.24
N THR A 161 5.30 -4.03 -2.17
CA THR A 161 4.12 -4.84 -1.79
C THR A 161 2.95 -3.92 -1.42
N LEU A 162 3.16 -2.92 -0.55
CA LEU A 162 2.17 -1.87 -0.24
C LEU A 162 1.64 -1.19 -1.51
N PHE A 163 2.55 -0.76 -2.40
CA PHE A 163 2.16 -0.12 -3.65
C PHE A 163 1.25 -1.03 -4.50
N SER A 164 1.60 -2.31 -4.64
CA SER A 164 0.76 -3.26 -5.39
C SER A 164 -0.57 -3.58 -4.70
N LEU A 165 -0.60 -3.59 -3.36
CA LEU A 165 -1.81 -3.78 -2.57
C LEU A 165 -2.78 -2.60 -2.70
N SER A 166 -2.26 -1.38 -2.87
CA SER A 166 -3.05 -0.14 -3.02
C SER A 166 -4.19 -0.25 -4.04
N HIS A 167 -3.98 -1.03 -5.11
CA HIS A 167 -4.97 -1.21 -6.17
C HIS A 167 -6.24 -1.95 -5.73
N TYR A 168 -6.17 -2.71 -4.64
CA TYR A 168 -7.33 -3.38 -4.08
C TYR A 168 -8.20 -2.41 -3.28
N PHE A 169 -7.61 -1.41 -2.65
CA PHE A 169 -8.34 -0.32 -1.98
C PHE A 169 -9.10 0.56 -2.99
N ASP A 170 -8.60 0.72 -4.23
CA ASP A 170 -9.30 1.45 -5.30
C ASP A 170 -10.66 0.81 -5.70
N LEU A 171 -10.91 -0.44 -5.30
CA LEU A 171 -12.20 -1.10 -5.51
C LEU A 171 -13.30 -0.55 -4.57
N TYR A 172 -12.93 0.34 -3.64
CA TYR A 172 -13.78 0.92 -2.60
C TYR A 172 -13.76 2.45 -2.74
N ARG A 173 -14.96 3.05 -2.78
CA ARG A 173 -15.14 4.41 -3.31
C ARG A 173 -14.61 5.51 -2.38
N ASP A 174 -14.86 5.38 -1.09
CA ASP A 174 -14.55 6.39 -0.08
C ASP A 174 -13.34 5.94 0.75
N GLU A 175 -12.49 5.11 0.15
CA GLU A 175 -11.33 4.51 0.80
C GLU A 175 -10.07 5.34 0.55
N ILE A 176 -9.36 5.67 1.62
CA ILE A 176 -8.14 6.50 1.58
C ILE A 176 -6.87 5.65 1.68
N LEU A 177 -6.96 4.45 2.24
CA LEU A 177 -5.81 3.57 2.49
C LEU A 177 -5.02 3.24 1.21
N GLY A 178 -5.69 3.20 0.05
CA GLY A 178 -5.01 3.02 -1.23
C GLY A 178 -4.08 4.18 -1.61
N ASP A 179 -4.46 5.42 -1.32
CA ASP A 179 -3.58 6.56 -1.57
C ASP A 179 -2.49 6.64 -0.49
N LEU A 180 -2.81 6.33 0.77
CA LEU A 180 -1.84 6.30 1.87
C LEU A 180 -0.75 5.23 1.65
N ALA A 181 -1.10 4.01 1.24
CA ALA A 181 -0.14 2.96 0.90
C ALA A 181 0.84 3.37 -0.22
N ARG A 182 0.39 4.20 -1.17
CA ARG A 182 1.27 4.75 -2.23
C ARG A 182 2.21 5.82 -1.69
N MET A 183 1.75 6.60 -0.70
CA MET A 183 2.58 7.59 -0.03
C MET A 183 3.66 6.91 0.83
N LYS A 184 3.33 5.81 1.55
CA LYS A 184 4.33 4.96 2.24
C LYS A 184 5.37 4.45 1.25
N TYR A 185 4.94 3.93 0.09
CA TYR A 185 5.84 3.53 -0.99
C TYR A 185 6.77 4.65 -1.46
N ILE A 186 6.24 5.85 -1.69
CA ILE A 186 7.04 7.01 -2.11
C ILE A 186 8.09 7.36 -1.05
N ALA A 187 7.73 7.37 0.24
CA ALA A 187 8.64 7.70 1.33
C ALA A 187 9.83 6.73 1.38
N TYR A 188 9.57 5.41 1.40
CA TYR A 188 10.62 4.40 1.39
C TYR A 188 11.48 4.45 0.13
N GLN A 189 10.86 4.53 -1.05
CA GLN A 189 11.62 4.51 -2.29
C GLN A 189 12.43 5.78 -2.49
N ALA A 190 11.93 6.96 -2.09
CA ALA A 190 12.72 8.18 -2.16
C ALA A 190 13.97 8.09 -1.27
N TYR A 191 13.83 7.54 -0.07
CA TYR A 191 14.95 7.26 0.83
C TYR A 191 15.98 6.30 0.19
N LEU A 192 15.52 5.14 -0.29
CA LEU A 192 16.38 4.12 -0.91
C LEU A 192 17.08 4.62 -2.19
N LYS A 193 16.40 5.43 -3.00
CA LYS A 193 17.01 6.06 -4.18
C LYS A 193 18.07 7.09 -3.79
N ALA A 194 17.82 7.87 -2.75
CA ALA A 194 18.81 8.81 -2.25
C ALA A 194 20.04 8.10 -1.67
N GLU A 195 19.86 7.01 -0.93
CA GLU A 195 20.93 6.13 -0.45
C GLU A 195 21.77 5.59 -1.63
N GLY A 196 21.09 5.14 -2.69
CA GLY A 196 21.71 4.72 -3.95
C GLY A 196 22.30 5.85 -4.80
N LYS A 197 22.32 7.10 -4.30
CA LYS A 197 22.80 8.32 -4.98
C LYS A 197 22.01 8.73 -6.22
N ASP A 198 20.82 8.18 -6.43
CA ASP A 198 19.88 8.58 -7.48
C ASP A 198 18.91 9.66 -6.97
N LEU A 199 19.48 10.83 -6.66
CA LEU A 199 18.74 11.98 -6.11
C LEU A 199 17.66 12.49 -7.08
N LYS A 200 17.89 12.31 -8.39
CA LYS A 200 16.94 12.71 -9.43
C LYS A 200 15.68 11.87 -9.34
N GLU A 201 15.83 10.56 -9.23
CA GLU A 201 14.70 9.65 -9.10
C GLU A 201 13.99 9.81 -7.75
N ALA A 202 14.74 10.00 -6.66
CA ALA A 202 14.16 10.32 -5.35
C ALA A 202 13.26 11.57 -5.41
N SER A 203 13.75 12.65 -6.00
CA SER A 203 12.99 13.90 -6.16
C SER A 203 11.77 13.71 -7.07
N ARG A 204 11.91 12.90 -8.12
CA ARG A 204 10.80 12.56 -9.03
C ARG A 204 9.70 11.80 -8.29
N LEU A 205 10.05 10.80 -7.48
CA LEU A 205 9.10 10.02 -6.68
C LEU A 205 8.33 10.91 -5.71
N LEU A 206 9.03 11.76 -4.94
CA LEU A 206 8.38 12.72 -4.03
C LEU A 206 7.44 13.67 -4.78
N GLY A 207 7.78 14.07 -6.01
CA GLY A 207 6.89 14.86 -6.87
C GLY A 207 5.60 14.16 -7.29
N THR A 208 5.55 12.82 -7.26
CA THR A 208 4.29 12.09 -7.58
C THR A 208 3.29 12.10 -6.43
N ALA A 209 3.72 12.45 -5.22
CA ALA A 209 2.86 12.53 -4.04
C ALA A 209 1.72 13.54 -4.19
N ASP A 210 1.93 14.63 -4.93
CA ASP A 210 0.94 15.70 -5.16
C ASP A 210 -0.38 15.17 -5.75
N GLY A 211 -0.29 14.16 -6.62
CA GLY A 211 -1.46 13.52 -7.22
C GLY A 211 -2.30 12.76 -6.17
N TYR A 212 -1.63 11.96 -5.33
CA TYR A 212 -2.30 11.23 -4.25
C TYR A 212 -2.84 12.17 -3.17
N MET A 213 -2.10 13.24 -2.85
CA MET A 213 -2.50 14.29 -1.93
C MET A 213 -3.80 14.97 -2.39
N THR A 214 -3.92 15.24 -3.69
CA THR A 214 -5.14 15.82 -4.27
C THR A 214 -6.33 14.89 -4.12
N ASN A 215 -6.15 13.59 -4.37
CA ASN A 215 -7.20 12.58 -4.21
C ASN A 215 -7.64 12.44 -2.76
N LEU A 216 -6.69 12.38 -1.82
CA LEU A 216 -6.96 12.34 -0.38
C LEU A 216 -7.78 13.54 0.07
N ARG A 217 -7.37 14.75 -0.34
CA ARG A 217 -8.10 15.99 -0.03
C ARG A 217 -9.55 15.93 -0.53
N GLN A 218 -9.79 15.45 -1.74
CA GLN A 218 -11.14 15.31 -2.30
C GLN A 218 -11.99 14.26 -1.56
N LYS A 219 -11.37 13.21 -1.01
CA LYS A 219 -12.07 12.19 -0.23
C LYS A 219 -12.41 12.72 1.17
N LEU A 220 -11.47 13.37 1.84
CA LEU A 220 -11.63 13.91 3.20
C LEU A 220 -12.55 15.13 3.27
N ASP A 221 -12.53 16.00 2.26
CA ASP A 221 -13.41 17.19 2.22
C ASP A 221 -14.90 16.82 2.17
N LYS A 222 -15.24 15.66 1.59
CA LYS A 222 -16.62 15.13 1.61
C LYS A 222 -17.09 14.80 3.02
N ASP A 223 -16.16 14.38 3.87
CA ASP A 223 -16.44 13.95 5.24
C ASP A 223 -16.34 15.12 6.24
N ARG A 224 -15.87 16.30 5.78
CA ARG A 224 -15.69 17.54 6.58
C ARG A 224 -14.87 17.34 7.85
N ASP A 225 -13.94 16.39 7.82
CA ASP A 225 -13.06 16.09 8.94
C ASP A 225 -11.91 17.11 8.99
N LYS A 226 -12.06 18.13 9.84
CA LYS A 226 -11.05 19.16 10.01
C LYS A 226 -9.73 18.62 10.56
N GLY A 227 -9.79 17.62 11.44
CA GLY A 227 -8.59 17.00 12.03
C GLY A 227 -7.77 16.30 10.94
N LYS A 228 -8.41 15.45 10.13
CA LYS A 228 -7.72 14.78 9.01
C LYS A 228 -7.20 15.75 7.95
N MET A 229 -7.84 16.90 7.78
CA MET A 229 -7.34 17.93 6.86
C MET A 229 -6.06 18.61 7.38
N GLU A 230 -5.95 18.85 8.69
CA GLU A 230 -4.71 19.35 9.31
C GLU A 230 -3.58 18.32 9.21
N LEU A 231 -3.88 17.04 9.46
CA LEU A 231 -2.93 15.94 9.28
C LEU A 231 -2.44 15.81 7.83
N LEU A 232 -3.36 15.99 6.87
CA LEU A 232 -3.02 15.98 5.45
C LEU A 232 -2.06 17.13 5.09
N GLU A 233 -2.21 18.31 5.71
CA GLU A 233 -1.29 19.43 5.55
C GLU A 233 0.09 19.11 6.14
N LYS A 234 0.16 18.53 7.35
CA LYS A 234 1.43 18.05 7.93
C LYS A 234 2.15 17.08 7.01
N LEU A 235 1.43 16.09 6.45
CA LEU A 235 1.97 15.13 5.50
C LEU A 235 2.51 15.82 4.24
N SER A 236 1.82 16.84 3.74
CA SER A 236 2.29 17.61 2.57
C SER A 236 3.58 18.36 2.86
N LEU A 237 3.70 18.94 4.06
CA LEU A 237 4.89 19.67 4.49
C LEU A 237 6.08 18.71 4.68
N SER A 238 5.90 17.56 5.32
CA SER A 238 6.96 16.59 5.57
C SER A 238 7.54 15.99 4.27
N ILE A 239 6.70 15.74 3.26
CA ILE A 239 7.15 15.34 1.92
C ILE A 239 7.96 16.45 1.24
N GLY A 240 7.51 17.71 1.35
CA GLY A 240 8.23 18.87 0.85
C GLY A 240 9.60 19.05 1.50
N ASP A 241 9.68 18.83 2.82
CA ASP A 241 10.92 18.87 3.60
C ASP A 241 11.92 17.80 3.17
N MET A 242 11.46 16.55 2.98
CA MET A 242 12.32 15.48 2.50
C MET A 242 12.89 15.83 1.11
N LYS A 243 12.06 16.38 0.22
CA LYS A 243 12.47 16.79 -1.13
C LYS A 243 13.54 17.88 -1.11
N GLN A 244 13.42 18.85 -0.22
CA GLN A 244 14.44 19.89 -0.03
C GLN A 244 15.74 19.32 0.55
N SER A 245 15.64 18.31 1.40
CA SER A 245 16.79 17.69 2.07
C SER A 245 17.62 16.79 1.15
N LEU A 246 17.11 16.39 -0.03
CA LEU A 246 17.86 15.56 -0.99
C LEU A 246 19.18 16.20 -1.45
N GLY A 247 19.29 17.53 -1.43
CA GLY A 247 20.49 18.26 -1.84
C GLY A 247 21.41 18.61 -0.67
N GLY A 248 22.44 17.80 -0.42
CA GLY A 248 23.56 18.20 0.46
C GLY A 248 23.41 17.89 1.95
N THR A 249 22.52 16.98 2.33
CA THR A 249 22.34 16.54 3.72
C THR A 249 22.79 15.08 3.93
N GLY A 250 23.02 14.68 5.18
CA GLY A 250 23.44 13.32 5.53
C GLY A 250 22.26 12.33 5.53
N MET A 251 22.55 11.04 5.33
CA MET A 251 21.52 9.99 5.27
C MET A 251 20.63 9.92 6.52
N LYS A 252 21.18 10.17 7.71
CA LYS A 252 20.39 10.20 8.95
C LYS A 252 19.30 11.27 8.92
N LEU A 253 19.50 12.40 8.23
CA LEU A 253 18.43 13.38 8.07
C LEU A 253 17.32 12.85 7.16
N LEU A 254 17.68 12.16 6.07
CA LEU A 254 16.69 11.58 5.15
C LEU A 254 15.91 10.43 5.80
N GLU A 255 16.55 9.67 6.69
CA GLU A 255 15.91 8.66 7.54
C GLU A 255 14.85 9.31 8.46
N VAL A 256 15.23 10.35 9.21
CA VAL A 256 14.29 11.12 10.05
C VAL A 256 13.14 11.70 9.23
N LYS A 257 13.42 12.21 8.02
CA LYS A 257 12.37 12.75 7.15
C LYS A 257 11.45 11.67 6.60
N ARG A 258 11.96 10.47 6.30
CA ARG A 258 11.16 9.29 5.94
C ARG A 258 10.22 8.94 7.10
N ASP A 259 10.74 8.84 8.31
CA ASP A 259 9.97 8.39 9.48
C ASP A 259 8.86 9.37 9.84
N ILE A 260 9.13 10.67 9.82
CA ILE A 260 8.08 11.71 9.99
C ILE A 260 6.98 11.57 8.93
N ILE A 261 7.30 11.24 7.68
CA ILE A 261 6.29 11.02 6.65
C ILE A 261 5.42 9.81 7.00
N LEU A 262 6.02 8.71 7.45
CA LEU A 262 5.32 7.48 7.82
C LEU A 262 4.42 7.69 9.03
N GLU A 263 4.91 8.34 10.08
CA GLU A 263 4.11 8.70 11.28
C GLU A 263 2.89 9.56 10.92
N ASN A 264 3.06 10.57 10.06
CA ASN A 264 1.92 11.38 9.60
C ASN A 264 0.92 10.58 8.76
N ILE A 265 1.36 9.51 8.09
CA ILE A 265 0.46 8.62 7.36
C ILE A 265 -0.30 7.74 8.36
N GLU A 266 0.37 7.17 9.36
CA GLU A 266 -0.24 6.37 10.42
C GLU A 266 -1.32 7.19 11.16
N GLU A 267 -1.04 8.46 11.51
CA GLU A 267 -2.05 9.38 12.11
C GLU A 267 -3.29 9.59 11.21
N LEU A 268 -3.18 9.45 9.89
CA LEU A 268 -4.31 9.59 8.96
C LEU A 268 -5.14 8.31 8.82
N GLU A 269 -4.55 7.15 9.12
CA GLU A 269 -5.18 5.82 9.07
C GLU A 269 -6.16 5.62 10.23
N ASP A 270 -5.82 6.16 11.41
CA ASP A 270 -6.65 6.24 12.62
C ASP A 270 -7.91 7.13 12.45
#